data_AF-A0A7S2H7A1-F1
#
_entry.id   AF-A0A7S2H7A1-F1
#
_cell.length_a   1.000
_cell.length_b   1.000
_cell.length_c   1.000
_cell.angle_alpha   90.00
_cell.angle_beta   90.00
_cell.angle_gamma   90.00
#
_symmetry.space_group_name_H-M   'P 1'
#
loop_
_entity.id
_entity.type
_entity.pdbx_description
1 polymer ?
#
loop_
_entity_poly.entity_id
_entity_poly.type
_entity_poly.pdbx_seq_one_letter_code
_entity_poly.pdbx_strand_id
1 'polypeptide(L)'
;EELESFGIKVVADLPGVGKNLHDKLETDTNFNMKNVWKMFQDHIDAGCNLDIPDGKDIGILGTKCFQDYLEGKFPSVFGTNGLLFGLTMKSDIMKQFPDVYFFVVGVKLFGFNFETWQRDIFSSA
;
A
#
# COMPACT_ATOMS: atom_id res chain seq x y z
N GLU A 1 1.46 34.90 -14.73
CA GLU A 1 2.65 34.46 -15.50
C GLU A 1 2.63 32.97 -15.85
N GLU A 2 2.78 32.03 -14.91
CA GLU A 2 2.87 30.59 -15.25
C GLU A 2 1.57 30.05 -15.88
N LEU A 3 0.39 30.35 -15.32
CA LEU A 3 -0.89 29.92 -15.90
C LEU A 3 -1.16 30.56 -17.28
N GLU A 4 -0.72 31.80 -17.48
CA GLU A 4 -0.92 32.53 -18.74
C GLU A 4 -0.06 31.97 -19.87
N SER A 5 1.13 31.42 -19.56
CA SER A 5 1.98 30.74 -20.56
C SER A 5 1.34 29.46 -21.10
N PHE A 6 0.44 28.84 -20.33
CA PHE A 6 -0.37 27.69 -20.75
C PHE A 6 -1.71 28.08 -21.40
N GLY A 7 -1.95 29.38 -21.67
CA GLY A 7 -3.21 29.85 -22.22
C GLY A 7 -4.39 29.75 -21.25
N ILE A 8 -4.13 29.56 -19.95
CA ILE A 8 -5.16 29.48 -18.92
C ILE A 8 -5.47 30.90 -18.44
N LYS A 9 -6.75 31.28 -18.51
CA LYS A 9 -7.20 32.58 -18.01
C LYS A 9 -7.05 32.65 -16.49
N VAL A 10 -6.23 33.57 -16.01
CA VAL A 10 -6.10 33.85 -14.57
C VAL A 10 -7.36 34.58 -14.09
N VAL A 11 -8.04 33.99 -13.12
CA VAL A 11 -9.24 34.58 -12.47
C VAL A 11 -8.91 35.22 -11.12
N ALA A 12 -7.86 34.76 -10.45
CA ALA A 12 -7.35 35.28 -9.20
C ALA A 12 -5.84 35.00 -9.11
N ASP A 13 -5.07 35.96 -8.61
CA ASP A 13 -3.64 35.79 -8.35
C ASP A 13 -3.44 35.30 -6.91
N LEU A 14 -3.00 34.04 -6.78
CA LEU A 14 -2.79 33.36 -5.51
C LEU A 14 -1.36 32.77 -5.49
N PRO A 15 -0.36 33.51 -4.98
CA PRO A 15 1.06 33.16 -5.13
C PRO A 15 1.51 31.88 -4.40
N GLY A 16 0.63 31.24 -3.64
CA GLY A 16 0.88 29.95 -2.97
C GLY A 16 0.32 28.73 -3.71
N VAL A 17 -0.45 28.90 -4.78
CA VAL A 17 -1.03 27.78 -5.53
C VAL A 17 0.07 26.94 -6.15
N GLY A 18 0.07 25.64 -5.86
CA GLY A 18 1.10 24.69 -6.31
C GLY A 18 2.45 24.81 -5.60
N LYS A 19 2.59 25.72 -4.60
CA LYS A 19 3.77 25.78 -3.74
C LYS A 19 3.57 24.92 -2.49
N ASN A 20 4.67 24.63 -1.80
CA ASN A 20 4.66 23.85 -0.57
C ASN A 20 4.09 22.43 -0.75
N LEU A 21 4.40 21.79 -1.88
CA LEU A 21 4.13 20.35 -2.05
C LEU A 21 5.07 19.57 -1.14
N HIS A 22 4.50 18.88 -0.16
CA HIS A 22 5.24 18.00 0.76
C HIS A 22 4.83 16.58 0.44
N ASP A 23 5.81 15.68 0.43
CA ASP A 23 5.58 14.26 0.27
C ASP A 23 6.54 13.47 1.17
N LYS A 24 6.26 12.18 1.35
CA LYS A 24 7.15 11.26 2.05
C LYS A 24 7.92 10.46 1.02
N LEU A 25 9.23 10.38 1.20
CA LEU A 25 10.04 9.43 0.45
C LEU A 25 9.89 8.07 1.10
N GLU A 26 9.47 7.08 0.32
CA GLU A 26 9.24 5.71 0.75
C GLU A 26 10.15 4.76 -0.04
N THR A 27 10.58 3.69 0.64
CA THR A 27 11.31 2.59 0.01
C THR A 27 10.92 1.29 0.68
N ASP A 28 10.74 0.25 -0.12
CA ASP A 28 10.41 -1.08 0.36
C ASP A 28 11.65 -1.96 0.47
N THR A 29 11.72 -2.77 1.52
CA THR A 29 12.69 -3.86 1.62
C THR A 29 11.95 -5.16 1.87
N ASN A 30 12.09 -6.10 0.92
CA ASN A 30 11.43 -7.39 0.99
C ASN A 30 12.35 -8.43 1.62
N PHE A 31 11.86 -9.12 2.66
CA PHE A 31 12.60 -10.19 3.34
C PHE A 31 11.84 -11.50 3.21
N ASN A 32 12.53 -12.56 2.77
CA ASN A 32 11.98 -13.90 2.79
C ASN A 32 12.11 -14.48 4.20
N MET A 33 10.98 -14.63 4.88
CA MET A 33 10.94 -15.31 6.16
C MET A 33 11.00 -16.82 5.98
N LYS A 34 11.79 -17.52 6.81
CA LYS A 34 11.88 -19.00 6.78
C LYS A 34 10.58 -19.69 7.18
N ASN A 35 9.86 -19.10 8.14
CA ASN A 35 8.60 -19.60 8.65
C ASN A 35 7.57 -18.49 8.52
N VAL A 36 6.35 -18.83 8.08
CA VAL A 36 5.22 -17.89 8.10
C VAL A 36 4.72 -17.76 9.55
N TRP A 37 4.23 -16.57 9.93
CA TRP A 37 3.62 -16.40 11.26
C TRP A 37 2.40 -17.33 11.37
N LYS A 38 2.20 -17.96 12.54
CA LYS A 38 1.12 -18.93 12.74
C LYS A 38 -0.25 -18.43 12.28
N MET A 39 -0.56 -17.15 12.52
CA MET A 39 -1.82 -16.53 12.09
C MET A 39 -2.05 -16.59 10.58
N PHE A 40 -1.00 -16.51 9.76
CA PHE A 40 -1.10 -16.64 8.30
C PHE A 40 -0.97 -18.09 7.87
N GLN A 41 -0.14 -18.89 8.55
CA GLN A 41 0.00 -20.33 8.25
C GLN A 41 -1.32 -21.08 8.41
N ASP A 42 -2.07 -20.84 9.49
CA ASP A 42 -3.36 -21.50 9.73
C ASP A 42 -4.38 -21.15 8.61
N HIS A 43 -4.26 -19.97 7.99
CA HIS A 43 -5.09 -19.55 6.86
C HIS A 43 -4.60 -20.14 5.53
N ILE A 44 -3.28 -20.20 5.31
CA ILE A 44 -2.67 -20.86 4.15
C ILE A 44 -3.06 -22.34 4.12
N ASP A 45 -2.96 -23.03 5.26
CA ASP A 45 -3.32 -24.44 5.41
C ASP A 45 -4.83 -24.67 5.17
N ALA A 46 -5.67 -23.67 5.45
CA ALA A 46 -7.10 -23.67 5.15
C ALA A 46 -7.42 -23.33 3.68
N GLY A 47 -6.41 -23.12 2.83
CA GLY A 47 -6.56 -22.75 1.42
C GLY A 47 -6.86 -21.26 1.20
N CYS A 48 -6.70 -20.42 2.23
CA CYS A 48 -6.88 -18.97 2.19
C CYS A 48 -5.58 -18.27 1.79
N ASN A 49 -5.10 -18.52 0.58
CA ASN A 49 -3.89 -17.87 0.06
C ASN A 49 -4.24 -16.49 -0.51
N LEU A 50 -3.51 -15.46 -0.07
CA LEU A 50 -3.54 -14.12 -0.67
C LEU A 50 -2.71 -14.06 -1.97
N ASP A 51 -1.93 -15.11 -2.27
CA ASP A 51 -1.26 -15.25 -3.55
C ASP A 51 -2.28 -15.57 -4.65
N ILE A 52 -2.36 -14.68 -5.65
CA ILE A 52 -3.04 -14.94 -6.92
C ILE A 52 -2.00 -15.61 -7.83
N PRO A 53 -2.04 -16.93 -8.06
CA PRO A 53 -1.12 -17.57 -8.99
C PRO A 53 -1.36 -17.08 -10.43
N ASP A 54 -0.29 -16.55 -11.04
CA ASP A 54 -0.08 -16.37 -12.47
C ASP A 54 -1.21 -15.70 -13.27
N GLY A 55 -1.63 -14.50 -12.83
CA GLY A 55 -2.49 -13.63 -13.66
C GLY A 55 -3.87 -14.20 -13.99
N LYS A 56 -4.25 -15.32 -13.35
CA LYS A 56 -5.64 -15.76 -13.33
C LYS A 56 -6.31 -14.97 -12.23
N ASP A 57 -7.24 -14.12 -12.64
CA ASP A 57 -8.20 -13.48 -11.77
C ASP A 57 -9.05 -14.57 -11.10
N ILE A 58 -8.48 -15.28 -10.13
CA ILE A 58 -9.28 -15.99 -9.14
C ILE A 58 -9.88 -14.89 -8.32
N GLY A 59 -11.05 -14.42 -8.77
CA GLY A 59 -11.81 -13.40 -8.09
C GLY A 59 -11.80 -13.74 -6.61
N ILE A 60 -11.02 -12.97 -5.84
CA ILE A 60 -10.82 -13.17 -4.40
C ILE A 60 -12.18 -13.29 -3.71
N LEU A 61 -13.17 -12.62 -4.30
CA LEU A 61 -14.58 -12.64 -3.99
C LEU A 61 -15.21 -14.04 -3.92
N GLY A 62 -14.78 -15.00 -4.74
CA GLY A 62 -15.32 -16.36 -4.78
C GLY A 62 -14.65 -17.33 -3.81
N THR A 63 -13.59 -16.92 -3.10
CA THR A 63 -12.90 -17.80 -2.15
C THR A 63 -13.75 -17.97 -0.89
N LYS A 64 -13.77 -19.20 -0.34
CA LYS A 64 -14.46 -19.50 0.93
C LYS A 64 -14.04 -18.53 2.04
N CYS A 65 -12.77 -18.14 2.06
CA CYS A 65 -12.19 -17.29 3.09
C CYS A 65 -12.67 -15.84 2.99
N PHE A 66 -12.91 -15.34 1.77
CA PHE A 66 -13.55 -14.05 1.57
C PHE A 66 -15.06 -14.11 1.90
N GLN A 67 -15.73 -15.22 1.57
CA GLN A 67 -17.14 -15.41 1.95
C GLN A 67 -17.32 -15.50 3.47
N ASP A 68 -16.45 -16.24 4.17
CA ASP A 68 -16.43 -16.32 5.63
C ASP A 68 -16.21 -14.92 6.25
N TYR A 69 -15.38 -14.08 5.64
CA TYR A 69 -15.21 -12.68 6.04
C TYR A 69 -16.51 -11.86 5.85
N LEU A 70 -17.17 -11.97 4.69
CA LEU A 70 -18.45 -11.30 4.43
C LEU A 70 -19.56 -11.74 5.38
N GLU A 71 -19.53 -13.01 5.80
CA GLU A 71 -20.45 -13.59 6.80
C GLU A 71 -20.09 -13.23 8.25
N GLY A 72 -19.01 -12.48 8.47
CA GLY A 72 -18.58 -12.02 9.80
C GLY A 72 -17.89 -13.08 10.64
N LYS A 73 -17.33 -14.14 10.03
CA LYS A 73 -16.53 -15.14 10.74
C LYS A 73 -15.11 -14.63 10.97
N PHE A 74 -14.67 -14.63 12.22
CA PHE A 74 -13.36 -14.15 12.64
C PHE A 74 -12.60 -15.20 13.46
N PRO A 75 -11.25 -15.18 13.44
CA PRO A 75 -10.38 -14.26 12.70
C PRO A 75 -10.35 -14.52 11.17
N SER A 76 -10.07 -13.49 10.37
CA SER A 76 -9.92 -13.61 8.90
C SER A 76 -8.78 -12.73 8.37
N VAL A 77 -8.00 -13.25 7.42
CA VAL A 77 -6.93 -12.52 6.72
C VAL A 77 -7.42 -11.30 5.94
N PHE A 78 -8.68 -11.28 5.52
CA PHE A 78 -9.28 -10.13 4.84
C PHE A 78 -9.71 -9.01 5.80
N GLY A 79 -9.72 -9.28 7.10
CA GLY A 79 -9.95 -8.27 8.14
C GLY A 79 -8.71 -7.48 8.54
N THR A 80 -7.56 -7.72 7.92
CA THR A 80 -6.30 -7.02 8.22
C THR A 80 -5.69 -6.43 6.94
N ASN A 81 -5.00 -5.30 7.08
CA ASN A 81 -4.15 -4.74 6.02
C ASN A 81 -2.75 -5.38 5.98
N GLY A 82 -2.49 -6.36 6.84
CA GLY A 82 -1.21 -7.07 6.94
C GLY A 82 -0.12 -6.33 7.71
N LEU A 83 -0.37 -5.09 8.18
CA LEU A 83 0.59 -4.35 9.00
C LEU A 83 0.75 -5.05 10.36
N LEU A 84 1.95 -5.54 10.64
CA LEU A 84 2.26 -6.22 11.90
C LEU A 84 2.68 -5.22 12.97
N PHE A 85 3.58 -4.31 12.63
CA PHE A 85 4.00 -3.25 13.53
C PHE A 85 4.53 -2.03 12.77
N GLY A 86 4.43 -0.88 13.41
CA GLY A 86 4.99 0.38 12.94
C GLY A 86 5.92 0.99 13.98
N LEU A 87 7.05 1.53 13.55
CA LEU A 87 7.95 2.33 14.36
C LEU A 87 7.96 3.75 13.80
N THR A 88 7.78 4.72 14.68
CA THR A 88 7.91 6.15 14.35
C THR A 88 9.04 6.70 15.18
N MET A 89 10.03 7.29 14.51
CA MET A 89 11.23 7.79 15.16
C MET A 89 11.72 9.07 14.52
N LYS A 90 12.65 9.73 15.21
CA LYS A 90 13.38 10.88 14.70
C LYS A 90 14.69 10.37 14.12
N SER A 91 15.08 10.86 12.95
CA SER A 91 16.41 10.61 12.40
C SER A 91 17.53 11.19 13.29
N ASP A 92 17.18 12.20 14.09
CA ASP A 92 18.06 12.92 15.01
C ASP A 92 17.26 13.30 16.27
N ILE A 93 17.84 13.06 17.45
CA ILE A 93 17.22 13.36 18.75
C ILE A 93 16.84 14.84 18.92
N MET A 94 17.54 15.74 18.23
CA MET A 94 17.33 17.18 18.31
C MET A 94 16.12 17.65 17.50
N LYS A 95 15.56 16.83 16.60
CA LYS A 95 14.37 17.20 15.82
C LYS A 95 13.15 17.34 16.74
N GLN A 96 12.28 18.30 16.44
CA GLN A 96 11.04 18.47 17.19
C GLN A 96 10.05 17.33 16.92
N PHE A 97 9.90 16.96 15.65
CA PHE A 97 8.94 15.96 15.16
C PHE A 97 9.64 14.74 14.55
N PRO A 98 9.00 13.55 14.60
CA PRO A 98 9.49 12.37 13.90
C PRO A 98 9.38 12.54 12.38
N ASP A 99 10.36 12.01 11.70
CA ASP A 99 10.52 12.11 10.26
C ASP A 99 10.92 10.77 9.62
N VAL A 100 11.03 9.71 10.43
CA VAL A 100 11.32 8.36 9.97
C VAL A 100 10.20 7.43 10.42
N TYR A 101 9.67 6.69 9.46
CA TYR A 101 8.55 5.76 9.64
C TYR A 101 8.96 4.41 9.08
N PHE A 102 8.92 3.36 9.91
CA PHE A 102 9.13 1.99 9.48
C PHE A 102 7.85 1.20 9.68
N PHE A 103 7.41 0.50 8.65
CA PHE A 103 6.26 -0.39 8.71
C PHE A 103 6.72 -1.79 8.34
N VAL A 104 6.39 -2.77 9.17
CA VAL A 104 6.62 -4.17 8.86
C VAL A 104 5.30 -4.82 8.56
N VAL A 105 5.21 -5.36 7.36
CA VAL A 105 4.02 -5.97 6.80
C VAL A 105 4.28 -7.47 6.64
N GLY A 106 3.35 -8.28 7.14
CA GLY A 106 3.47 -9.75 7.18
C GLY A 106 2.98 -10.46 5.93
N VAL A 107 2.64 -9.70 4.89
CA VAL A 107 2.10 -10.22 3.63
C VAL A 107 2.88 -9.61 2.48
N LYS A 108 2.99 -10.36 1.38
CA LYS A 108 3.46 -9.81 0.11
C LYS A 108 2.36 -8.87 -0.41
N LEU A 109 2.53 -7.57 -0.20
CA LEU A 109 1.66 -6.57 -0.79
C LEU A 109 1.91 -6.54 -2.29
N PHE A 110 1.02 -7.14 -3.07
CA PHE A 110 0.99 -6.95 -4.52
C PHE A 110 0.63 -5.49 -4.91
N GLY A 111 0.25 -4.65 -3.92
CA GLY A 111 -0.06 -3.23 -4.08
C GLY A 111 1.13 -2.31 -4.41
N PHE A 112 2.36 -2.84 -4.42
CA PHE A 112 3.52 -2.20 -5.04
C PHE A 112 4.23 -3.14 -6.02
N ASN A 113 3.47 -4.01 -6.70
CA ASN A 113 4.02 -4.61 -7.91
C ASN A 113 4.05 -3.53 -9.00
N PHE A 114 5.16 -2.79 -9.05
CA PHE A 114 5.44 -1.71 -10.00
C PHE A 114 5.26 -2.11 -11.47
N GLU A 115 5.19 -3.41 -11.79
CA GLU A 115 5.11 -3.87 -13.18
C GLU A 115 3.72 -3.74 -13.83
N THR A 116 2.62 -3.69 -13.07
CA THR A 116 1.27 -3.75 -13.67
C THR A 116 0.48 -2.46 -13.52
N TRP A 117 0.38 -1.90 -12.31
CA TRP A 117 -0.50 -0.75 -12.07
C TRP A 117 0.02 0.58 -12.66
N GLN A 118 1.35 0.78 -12.72
CA GLN A 118 1.92 1.98 -13.36
C GLN A 118 2.00 1.86 -14.88
N ARG A 119 2.15 0.65 -15.43
CA ARG A 119 2.26 0.48 -16.88
C ARG A 119 0.98 0.94 -17.58
N ASP A 120 -0.18 0.70 -16.98
CA ASP A 120 -1.46 1.11 -17.56
C ASP A 120 -1.73 2.61 -17.36
N ILE A 121 -1.21 3.24 -16.30
CA ILE A 121 -1.32 4.69 -16.07
C ILE A 121 -0.40 5.49 -17.01
N PHE A 122 0.80 4.98 -17.33
CA PHE A 122 1.75 5.65 -18.23
C PHE A 122 1.66 5.22 -19.70
N SER A 123 0.88 4.17 -20.02
CA SER A 123 0.57 3.81 -21.41
C SER A 123 -0.75 4.39 -21.93
N SER A 124 -1.52 5.05 -21.05
CA SER A 124 -2.75 5.77 -21.38
C SER A 124 -2.57 7.30 -21.43
N ALA A 125 -1.32 7.78 -21.41
CA ALA A 125 -0.93 9.18 -21.62
C ALA A 125 -0.30 9.40 -22.99
#